data_AF-A0A7S4SMA6-F1
#
_entry.id   AF-A0A7S4SMA6-F1
#
_cell.length_a   1.000
_cell.length_b   1.000
_cell.length_c   1.000
_cell.angle_alpha   90.00
_cell.angle_beta   90.00
_cell.angle_gamma   90.00
#
_symmetry.space_group_name_H-M   'P 1'
#
loop_
_entity.id
_entity.type
_entity.pdbx_description
1 polymer ?
#
loop_
_entity_poly.entity_id
_entity_poly.type
_entity_poly.pdbx_seq_one_letter_code
_entity_poly.pdbx_strand_id
1 'polypeptide(L)'
;MAIPAKLSQKINRPVMMRATREEEFTFGGARMGFQGWIKVGFNADGTMSATDLYIVADAGGKGGGGDASSAGDLISMLYQPEAMRFRGTN
;
A
#
# COMPACT_ATOMS: atom_id res chain seq x y z
N MET A 1 -9.54 15.58 -1.85
CA MET A 1 -10.33 16.35 -0.85
C MET A 1 -10.94 17.58 -1.52
N ALA A 2 -12.24 17.58 -1.84
CA ALA A 2 -12.89 18.69 -2.58
C ALA A 2 -14.08 19.34 -1.85
N ILE A 3 -14.50 18.80 -0.70
CA ILE A 3 -15.73 19.22 -0.01
C ILE A 3 -15.73 20.72 0.37
N PRO A 4 -14.76 21.24 1.16
CA PRO A 4 -14.78 22.65 1.55
C PRO A 4 -14.64 23.59 0.33
N ALA A 5 -13.87 23.19 -0.69
CA ALA A 5 -13.74 23.96 -1.92
C ALA A 5 -15.08 24.08 -2.68
N LYS A 6 -15.83 22.98 -2.82
CA LYS A 6 -17.14 22.98 -3.48
C LYS A 6 -18.20 23.75 -2.69
N LEU A 7 -18.16 23.71 -1.36
CA LEU A 7 -19.07 24.50 -0.53
C LEU A 7 -18.73 25.99 -0.60
N SER A 8 -17.45 26.36 -0.54
CA SER A 8 -17.01 27.75 -0.68
C SER A 8 -17.44 28.36 -2.02
N GLN A 9 -17.33 27.61 -3.12
CA GLN A 9 -17.84 28.01 -4.43
C GLN A 9 -19.35 28.30 -4.42
N LYS A 10 -20.14 27.47 -3.72
CA LYS A 10 -21.60 27.62 -3.68
C LYS A 10 -22.07 28.83 -2.89
N ILE A 11 -21.36 29.19 -1.81
CA ILE A 11 -21.78 30.27 -0.90
C ILE A 11 -20.97 31.56 -1.06
N ASN A 12 -19.96 31.56 -1.93
CA ASN A 12 -19.03 32.67 -2.16
C ASN A 12 -18.38 33.23 -0.88
N ARG A 13 -18.01 32.33 0.05
CA ARG A 13 -17.37 32.67 1.33
C ARG A 13 -16.32 31.61 1.71
N PRO A 14 -15.30 31.95 2.49
CA PRO A 14 -14.37 30.96 3.04
C PRO A 14 -15.10 29.92 3.88
N VAL A 15 -14.75 28.64 3.70
CA VAL A 15 -15.30 27.51 4.46
C VAL A 15 -14.15 26.75 5.11
N MET A 16 -14.23 26.54 6.42
CA MET A 16 -13.31 25.69 7.18
C MET A 16 -14.00 24.36 7.49
N MET A 17 -13.33 23.25 7.18
CA MET A 17 -13.73 21.91 7.64
C MET A 17 -12.75 21.47 8.73
N ARG A 18 -13.27 21.09 9.89
CA ARG A 18 -12.52 20.46 10.98
C ARG A 18 -13.15 19.09 11.24
N ALA A 19 -12.31 18.07 11.30
CA ALA A 19 -12.73 16.72 11.65
C ALA A 19 -12.40 16.46 13.13
N THR A 20 -13.29 15.75 13.81
CA THR A 20 -13.00 15.13 15.10
C THR A 20 -12.11 13.90 14.93
N ARG A 21 -11.59 13.35 16.04
CA ARG A 21 -10.78 12.12 16.00
C ARG A 21 -11.59 10.92 15.50
N GLU A 22 -12.84 10.81 15.92
CA GLU A 22 -13.74 9.73 15.52
C GLU A 22 -14.05 9.79 14.01
N GLU A 23 -14.36 11.00 13.53
CA GLU A 23 -14.60 11.27 12.11
C GLU A 23 -13.41 10.87 11.23
N GLU A 24 -12.18 11.17 11.67
CA GLU A 24 -10.98 10.78 10.92
C GLU A 24 -10.81 9.26 10.82
N PHE A 25 -11.18 8.49 11.85
CA PHE A 25 -11.17 7.03 11.75
C PHE A 25 -12.28 6.47 10.84
N THR A 26 -13.31 7.27 10.55
CA THR A 26 -14.46 6.84 9.75
C THR A 26 -14.25 7.08 8.25
N PHE A 27 -13.75 8.26 7.86
CA PHE A 27 -13.53 8.61 6.46
C PHE A 27 -12.07 8.84 6.07
N GLY A 28 -11.17 8.86 7.03
CA GLY A 28 -9.73 8.88 6.78
C GLY A 28 -9.26 7.57 6.18
N GLY A 29 -8.04 7.59 5.64
CA GLY A 29 -7.40 6.40 5.11
C GLY A 29 -6.62 5.66 6.20
N ALA A 30 -6.74 4.33 6.24
CA ALA A 30 -5.80 3.49 6.97
C ALA A 30 -4.67 3.04 6.03
N ARG A 31 -3.52 2.66 6.60
CA ARG A 31 -2.49 1.94 5.82
C ARG A 31 -3.07 0.60 5.38
N MET A 32 -2.80 0.19 4.14
CA MET A 32 -3.27 -1.11 3.67
C MET A 32 -2.59 -2.22 4.46
N GLY A 33 -3.39 -3.16 4.95
CA GLY A 33 -2.87 -4.42 5.42
C GLY A 33 -2.53 -5.31 4.22
N PHE A 34 -1.53 -6.16 4.34
CA PHE A 34 -1.36 -7.26 3.41
C PHE A 34 -0.83 -8.49 4.13
N GLN A 35 -1.16 -9.66 3.59
CA GLN A 35 -0.63 -10.94 4.02
C GLN A 35 -0.08 -11.67 2.81
N GLY A 36 1.01 -12.39 2.98
CA GLY A 36 1.65 -13.06 1.87
C GLY A 36 2.42 -14.30 2.26
N TRP A 37 2.64 -15.13 1.25
CA TRP A 37 3.54 -16.27 1.30
C TRP A 37 4.82 -15.92 0.56
N ILE A 38 5.94 -16.18 1.22
CA ILE A 38 7.26 -16.02 0.62
C ILE A 38 8.01 -17.34 0.70
N LYS A 39 8.65 -17.72 -0.41
CA LYS A 39 9.62 -18.81 -0.46
C LYS A 39 10.93 -18.25 -1.00
N VAL A 40 12.02 -18.55 -0.29
CA VAL A 40 13.35 -18.05 -0.59
C VAL A 40 14.31 -19.21 -0.74
N GLY A 41 15.10 -19.19 -1.81
CA GLY A 41 16.25 -20.07 -2.04
C GLY A 41 17.55 -19.31 -1.76
N PHE A 42 18.54 -20.04 -1.23
CA PHE A 42 19.87 -19.49 -0.94
C PHE A 42 20.95 -20.35 -1.58
N ASN A 43 22.04 -19.69 -1.97
CA ASN A 43 23.28 -20.33 -2.34
C ASN A 43 24.03 -20.81 -1.08
N ALA A 44 25.06 -21.64 -1.28
CA ALA A 44 25.88 -22.15 -0.17
C ALA A 44 26.64 -21.04 0.60
N ASP A 45 26.88 -19.89 -0.04
CA ASP A 45 27.50 -18.70 0.56
C ASP A 45 26.50 -17.80 1.30
N GLY A 46 25.22 -18.18 1.34
CA GLY A 46 24.16 -17.43 2.01
C GLY A 46 23.53 -16.31 1.17
N THR A 47 23.96 -16.10 -0.08
CA THR A 47 23.29 -15.13 -0.97
C THR A 47 21.93 -15.65 -1.44
N MET A 48 20.98 -14.73 -1.67
CA MET A 48 19.64 -15.08 -2.13
C MET A 48 19.69 -15.48 -3.61
N SER A 49 19.39 -16.73 -3.94
CA SER A 49 19.41 -17.22 -5.32
C SER A 49 18.07 -17.00 -6.02
N ALA A 50 16.95 -17.25 -5.32
CA ALA A 50 15.62 -17.05 -5.88
C ALA A 50 14.56 -16.69 -4.83
N THR A 51 13.53 -15.97 -5.27
CA THR A 51 12.33 -15.70 -4.45
C THR A 51 11.04 -15.91 -5.25
N ASP A 52 10.06 -16.56 -4.61
CA ASP A 52 8.65 -16.54 -5.04
C ASP A 52 7.80 -15.89 -3.93
N LEU A 53 7.14 -14.79 -4.28
CA LEU A 53 6.32 -14.00 -3.38
C LEU A 53 4.89 -13.89 -3.93
N TYR A 54 3.92 -14.25 -3.10
CA TYR A 54 2.50 -14.05 -3.35
C TYR A 54 1.86 -13.24 -2.22
N ILE A 55 1.31 -12.08 -2.53
CA ILE A 55 0.68 -11.17 -1.55
C ILE A 55 -0.79 -10.97 -1.89
N VAL A 56 -1.63 -11.05 -0.86
CA VAL A 56 -3.02 -10.59 -0.85
C VAL A 56 -3.07 -9.28 -0.04
N ALA A 57 -3.47 -8.20 -0.68
CA ALA A 57 -3.58 -6.88 -0.07
C ALA A 57 -5.05 -6.54 0.24
N ASP A 58 -5.30 -5.96 1.40
CA ASP A 58 -6.59 -5.36 1.71
C ASP A 58 -6.67 -3.96 1.06
N ALA A 59 -7.37 -3.89 -0.06
CA ALA A 59 -7.55 -2.66 -0.83
C ALA A 59 -8.62 -1.71 -0.26
N GLY A 60 -9.40 -2.15 0.74
CA GLY A 60 -10.54 -1.39 1.24
C GLY A 60 -11.53 -0.92 0.15
N GLY A 61 -12.37 0.06 0.50
CA GLY A 61 -13.47 0.50 -0.38
C GLY A 61 -13.09 1.49 -1.49
N LYS A 62 -11.87 2.03 -1.51
CA LYS A 62 -11.43 3.06 -2.49
C LYS A 62 -10.27 2.62 -3.38
N GLY A 63 -9.87 1.36 -3.29
CA GLY A 63 -8.68 0.82 -3.95
C GLY A 63 -7.47 0.88 -3.03
N GLY A 64 -6.63 -0.14 -3.12
CA GLY A 64 -5.43 -0.29 -2.31
C GLY A 64 -4.31 0.64 -2.76
N GLY A 65 -3.35 0.87 -1.88
CA GLY A 65 -2.09 1.53 -2.29
C GLY A 65 -1.06 0.53 -2.80
N GLY A 66 0.20 0.96 -2.87
CA GLY A 66 1.29 0.19 -3.47
C GLY A 66 2.10 -0.68 -2.51
N ASP A 67 1.64 -1.01 -1.30
CA ASP A 67 2.51 -1.68 -0.31
C ASP A 67 2.89 -3.10 -0.74
N ALA A 68 1.97 -3.84 -1.38
CA ALA A 68 2.26 -5.18 -1.89
C ALA A 68 3.32 -5.17 -3.00
N SER A 69 3.25 -4.22 -3.94
CA SER A 69 4.29 -4.04 -4.97
C SER A 69 5.59 -3.54 -4.36
N SER A 70 5.52 -2.61 -3.41
CA SER A 70 6.69 -2.08 -2.69
C SER A 70 7.46 -3.17 -1.95
N ALA A 71 6.78 -4.20 -1.43
CA ALA A 71 7.44 -5.36 -0.83
C ALA A 71 8.27 -6.15 -1.87
N GLY A 72 7.72 -6.36 -3.07
CA GLY A 72 8.46 -6.96 -4.18
C GLY A 72 9.64 -6.10 -4.62
N ASP A 73 9.42 -4.80 -4.78
CA ASP A 73 10.46 -3.85 -5.20
C ASP A 73 11.62 -3.81 -4.19
N LEU A 74 11.33 -3.80 -2.88
CA LEU A 74 12.36 -3.82 -1.85
C LEU A 74 13.16 -5.13 -1.85
N ILE A 75 12.55 -6.28 -2.15
CA ILE A 75 13.30 -7.53 -2.29
C ILE A 75 14.29 -7.43 -3.46
N SER A 76 13.82 -6.96 -4.61
CA SER A 76 14.64 -6.77 -5.80
C SER A 76 15.79 -5.78 -5.56
N MET A 77 15.50 -4.64 -4.92
CA MET A 77 16.49 -3.58 -4.67
C MET A 77 17.53 -3.96 -3.61
N LEU A 78 17.13 -4.61 -2.53
CA LEU A 78 18.01 -4.86 -1.38
C LEU A 78 18.80 -6.17 -1.50
N TYR A 79 18.21 -7.20 -2.12
CA TYR A 79 18.80 -8.54 -2.13
C TYR A 79 19.20 -9.03 -3.53
N GLN A 80 18.70 -8.38 -4.60
CA GLN A 80 19.05 -8.66 -5.99
C GLN A 80 19.12 -10.17 -6.34
N PRO A 81 18.05 -10.95 -6.09
CA PRO A 81 18.06 -12.38 -6.38
C PRO A 81 18.21 -12.63 -7.90
N GLU A 82 18.88 -13.73 -8.26
CA GLU A 82 19.08 -14.12 -9.67
C GLU A 82 17.75 -14.39 -10.38
N ALA A 83 16.77 -14.93 -9.67
CA ALA A 83 15.41 -15.15 -10.18
C ALA A 83 14.34 -14.69 -9.17
N MET A 84 13.36 -13.93 -9.65
CA MET A 84 12.26 -13.46 -8.83
C MET A 84 10.92 -13.68 -9.51
N ARG A 85 9.95 -14.24 -8.77
CA ARG A 85 8.53 -14.25 -9.13
C ARG A 85 7.75 -13.45 -8.09
N PHE A 86 7.02 -12.44 -8.54
CA PHE A 86 6.11 -11.66 -7.71
C PHE A 86 4.70 -11.72 -8.27
N ARG A 87 3.73 -11.87 -7.37
CA ARG A 87 2.29 -11.82 -7.66
C ARG A 87 1.59 -11.08 -6.53
N GLY A 88 0.87 -10.02 -6.86
CA GLY A 88 0.00 -9.30 -5.94
C GLY A 88 -1.45 -9.39 -6.40
N THR A 89 -2.38 -9.65 -5.48
CA THR A 89 -3.82 -9.48 -5.69
C THR A 89 -4.41 -8.59 -4.61
N ASN A 90 -5.50 -7.91 -4.95
CA ASN A 90 -6.33 -7.11 -4.06
C ASN A 90 -7.62 -7.84 -3.69
#